data_AF-A0A3A4KPB1-F1
#
_entry.id   AF-A0A3A4KPB1-F1
#
_cell.length_a   1.000
_cell.length_b   1.000
_cell.length_c   1.000
_cell.angle_alpha   90.00
_cell.angle_beta   90.00
_cell.angle_gamma   90.00
#
_symmetry.space_group_name_H-M   'P 1'
#
loop_
_entity.id
_entity.type
_entity.pdbx_description
1 polymer ?
#
loop_
_entity_poly.entity_id
_entity_poly.type
_entity_poly.pdbx_seq_one_letter_code
_entity_poly.pdbx_strand_id
1 'polypeptide(L)'
;MDPRALEILVKMGGLRGARTVEDIATFTRYGLDVTAAALDQLERRGSVERVAAWLPTAATHDRLVKRPDSFSHRQRIAVTVLHRCGARTGDEIAWLAGESATDMHRVVTWLHRFRCLYHVTAYQPVGRSRKPPNEPTNRIEDHPPLESENTTPTWG
;
A
#
# COMPACT_ATOMS: atom_id res chain seq x y z
N MET A 1 -0.08 26.77 11.48
CA MET A 1 0.34 25.36 11.24
C MET A 1 1.86 25.35 11.44
N ASP A 2 2.44 24.40 12.16
CA ASP A 2 3.90 24.33 12.35
C ASP A 2 4.57 24.14 10.97
N PRO A 3 5.59 24.94 10.59
CA PRO A 3 6.30 24.75 9.33
C PRO A 3 6.83 23.32 9.14
N ARG A 4 7.20 22.63 10.22
CA ARG A 4 7.66 21.23 10.18
C ARG A 4 6.54 20.27 9.82
N ALA A 5 5.33 20.52 10.32
CA ALA A 5 4.15 19.71 9.97
C ALA A 5 3.79 19.88 8.49
N LEU A 6 3.88 21.10 7.95
CA LEU A 6 3.67 21.33 6.53
C LEU A 6 4.72 20.61 5.67
N GLU A 7 6.00 20.69 6.05
CA GLU A 7 7.06 19.98 5.33
C GLU A 7 6.89 18.47 5.37
N ILE A 8 6.57 17.89 6.53
CA ILE A 8 6.25 16.47 6.66
C ILE A 8 5.10 16.09 5.73
N LEU A 9 4.01 16.87 5.71
CA LEU A 9 2.87 16.61 4.85
C LEU A 9 3.25 16.64 3.37
N VAL A 10 4.02 17.64 2.92
CA VAL A 10 4.49 17.76 1.54
C VAL A 10 5.39 16.58 1.17
N LYS A 11 6.33 16.22 2.04
CA LYS A 11 7.23 15.08 1.86
C LYS A 11 6.46 13.75 1.80
N MET A 12 5.52 13.53 2.70
CA MET A 12 4.62 12.37 2.65
C MET A 12 3.75 12.37 1.39
N GLY A 13 3.31 13.54 0.93
CA GLY A 13 2.62 13.71 -0.34
C GLY A 13 3.47 13.34 -1.56
N GLY A 14 4.80 13.37 -1.47
CA GLY A 14 5.69 12.81 -2.50
C GLY A 14 5.84 11.28 -2.41
N LEU A 15 5.60 10.70 -1.24
CA LEU A 15 5.74 9.27 -1.00
C LEU A 15 4.42 8.54 -1.30
N ARG A 16 4.54 7.32 -1.84
CA ARG A 16 3.39 6.43 -2.01
C ARG A 16 3.20 5.59 -0.76
N GLY A 17 2.00 5.62 -0.21
CA GLY A 17 1.55 4.71 0.82
C GLY A 17 1.93 5.07 2.26
N ALA A 18 1.59 4.17 3.18
CA ALA A 18 1.73 4.34 4.62
C ALA A 18 3.19 4.30 5.09
N ARG A 19 3.52 5.09 6.12
CA ARG A 19 4.86 5.16 6.73
C ARG A 19 4.77 5.25 8.25
N THR A 20 5.68 4.61 8.98
CA THR A 20 5.76 4.80 10.43
C THR A 20 6.30 6.19 10.77
N VAL A 21 6.19 6.57 12.05
CA VAL A 21 6.85 7.78 12.57
C VAL A 21 8.36 7.71 12.32
N GLU A 22 8.97 6.54 12.51
CA GLU A 22 10.41 6.30 12.32
C GLU A 22 10.84 6.47 10.86
N ASP A 23 10.05 5.93 9.92
CA ASP A 23 10.29 6.10 8.47
C ASP A 23 10.27 7.59 8.10
N ILE A 24 9.26 8.32 8.60
CA ILE A 24 9.07 9.75 8.31
C ILE A 24 10.17 10.59 8.95
N ALA A 25 10.53 10.30 10.20
CA ALA A 25 11.62 10.98 10.92
C ALA A 25 12.95 10.80 10.19
N THR A 26 13.24 9.57 9.75
CA THR A 26 14.44 9.26 8.96
C THR A 26 14.47 10.03 7.64
N PHE A 27 13.35 10.05 6.90
CA PHE A 27 13.25 10.74 5.62
C PHE A 27 13.33 12.27 5.75
N THR A 28 12.75 12.83 6.81
CA THR A 28 12.74 14.28 7.05
C THR A 28 13.97 14.77 7.80
N ARG A 29 14.75 13.87 8.41
CA ARG A 29 15.85 14.15 9.34
C ARG A 29 15.40 14.91 10.60
N TYR A 30 14.14 14.73 10.98
CA TYR A 30 13.61 15.25 12.24
C TYR A 30 13.74 14.23 13.37
N GLY A 31 13.74 14.72 14.61
CA GLY A 31 13.65 13.87 15.78
C GLY A 31 12.28 13.16 15.85
N LEU A 32 12.24 11.99 16.50
CA LEU A 32 11.01 11.20 16.65
C LEU A 32 9.91 12.00 17.34
N ASP A 33 10.21 12.71 18.43
CA ASP A 33 9.24 13.51 19.18
C ASP A 33 8.65 14.65 18.33
N VAL A 34 9.50 15.33 17.56
CA VAL A 34 9.09 16.40 16.65
C VAL A 34 8.19 15.86 15.55
N THR A 35 8.53 14.69 15.01
CA THR A 35 7.77 14.03 13.94
C THR A 35 6.41 13.55 14.46
N ALA A 36 6.37 12.94 15.64
CA ALA A 36 5.14 12.49 16.29
C ALA A 36 4.20 13.67 16.58
N ALA A 37 4.72 14.75 17.18
CA ALA A 37 3.92 15.95 17.47
C ALA A 37 3.35 16.59 16.19
N ALA A 38 4.13 16.62 15.11
CA ALA A 38 3.67 17.12 13.81
C ALA A 38 2.58 16.22 13.21
N LEU A 39 2.73 14.90 13.26
CA LEU A 39 1.73 13.95 12.78
C LEU A 39 0.43 14.03 13.58
N ASP A 40 0.50 14.16 14.90
CA ASP A 40 -0.67 14.37 15.76
C ASP A 40 -1.40 15.69 15.41
N GLN A 41 -0.66 16.74 15.02
CA GLN A 41 -1.26 17.98 14.55
C GLN A 41 -1.96 17.81 13.19
N LEU A 42 -1.33 17.08 12.26
CA LEU A 42 -1.87 16.81 10.93
C LEU A 42 -3.10 15.90 10.98
N GLU A 43 -3.10 14.88 11.85
CA GLU A 43 -4.21 13.96 12.07
C GLU A 43 -5.43 14.69 12.64
N ARG A 44 -5.23 15.53 13.67
CA ARG A 44 -6.30 16.38 14.24
C ARG A 44 -6.93 17.33 13.21
N ARG A 45 -6.19 17.67 12.16
CA ARG A 45 -6.64 18.51 11.05
C ARG A 45 -7.21 17.72 9.87
N GLY A 46 -7.24 16.38 9.96
CA GLY A 46 -7.70 15.49 8.90
C GLY A 46 -6.80 15.47 7.65
N SER A 47 -5.54 15.91 7.77
CA SER A 47 -4.59 15.91 6.64
C SER A 47 -3.90 14.56 6.44
N VAL A 48 -3.76 13.78 7.51
CA VAL A 48 -3.26 12.41 7.50
C VAL A 48 -4.18 11.51 8.33
N GLU A 49 -4.17 10.22 8.05
CA GLU A 49 -4.87 9.20 8.81
C GLU A 49 -3.91 8.12 9.29
N ARG A 50 -4.25 7.49 10.43
CA ARG A 50 -3.57 6.30 10.92
C ARG A 50 -4.12 5.07 10.23
N VAL A 51 -3.21 4.18 9.80
CA VAL A 51 -3.54 2.90 9.19
C VAL A 51 -2.73 1.78 9.81
N ALA A 52 -3.30 0.58 9.78
CA ALA A 52 -2.60 -0.63 10.17
C ALA A 52 -1.65 -1.07 9.04
N ALA A 53 -0.37 -1.21 9.36
CA ALA A 53 0.66 -1.68 8.44
C ALA A 53 1.45 -2.85 9.05
N TRP A 54 2.29 -3.46 8.22
CA TRP A 54 3.09 -4.63 8.55
C TRP A 54 4.58 -4.31 8.48
N LEU A 55 5.35 -4.85 9.42
CA LEU A 55 6.82 -4.81 9.43
C LEU A 55 7.37 -6.21 9.73
N PRO A 56 8.50 -6.62 9.10
CA PRO A 56 9.22 -7.83 9.48
C PRO A 56 9.90 -7.65 10.83
N THR A 57 9.91 -8.73 11.61
CA THR A 57 10.79 -8.83 12.77
C THR A 57 12.26 -8.92 12.31
N ALA A 58 13.19 -8.46 13.15
CA ALA A 58 14.62 -8.60 12.87
C ALA A 58 15.02 -10.06 12.57
N ALA A 59 14.49 -11.01 13.35
CA ALA A 59 14.71 -12.44 13.16
C ALA A 59 14.22 -12.97 11.80
N THR A 60 13.17 -12.37 11.22
CA THR A 60 12.64 -12.77 9.91
C THR A 60 13.58 -12.38 8.79
N HIS A 61 14.17 -11.19 8.88
CA HIS A 61 15.19 -10.76 7.92
C HIS A 61 16.42 -11.68 7.99
N ASP A 62 16.94 -11.94 9.19
CA ASP A 62 18.07 -12.86 9.39
C ASP A 62 17.79 -14.25 8.83
N ARG A 63 16.59 -14.77 9.06
CA ARG A 63 16.16 -16.07 8.53
C ARG A 63 16.06 -16.07 7.02
N LEU A 64 15.55 -14.99 6.41
CA LEU A 64 15.47 -14.84 4.96
C LEU A 64 16.86 -14.87 4.32
N VAL A 65 17.85 -14.20 4.93
CA VAL A 65 19.23 -14.16 4.44
C VAL A 65 19.92 -15.51 4.62
N LYS A 66 19.80 -16.13 5.80
CA LYS A 66 20.53 -17.37 6.14
C LYS A 66 19.90 -18.63 5.55
N ARG A 67 18.57 -18.66 5.42
CA ARG A 67 17.79 -19.83 4.99
C ARG A 67 16.62 -19.39 4.09
N PRO A 68 16.93 -18.85 2.89
CA PRO A 68 15.90 -18.33 1.99
C PRO A 68 14.86 -19.38 1.61
N ASP A 69 15.24 -20.64 1.48
CA ASP A 69 14.34 -21.74 1.09
C ASP A 69 13.35 -22.14 2.18
N SER A 70 13.50 -21.58 3.39
CA SER A 70 12.51 -21.72 4.46
C SER A 70 11.25 -20.87 4.25
N PHE A 71 11.22 -20.05 3.19
CA PHE A 71 10.09 -19.26 2.75
C PHE A 71 9.70 -19.62 1.30
N SER A 72 8.40 -19.65 1.02
CA SER A 72 7.91 -19.74 -0.36
C SER A 72 8.29 -18.50 -1.16
N HIS A 73 8.25 -18.59 -2.49
CA HIS A 73 8.58 -17.47 -3.36
C HIS A 73 7.82 -16.18 -3.01
N ARG A 74 6.48 -16.26 -2.83
CA ARG A 74 5.66 -15.11 -2.45
C ARG A 74 5.98 -14.55 -1.06
N GLN A 75 6.31 -15.42 -0.10
CA GLN A 75 6.73 -14.98 1.23
C GLN A 75 8.05 -14.21 1.17
N ARG A 76 9.02 -14.68 0.37
CA ARG A 76 10.28 -13.97 0.14
C ARG A 76 10.04 -12.59 -0.48
N ILE A 77 9.16 -12.49 -1.47
CA ILE A 77 8.79 -11.21 -2.08
C ILE A 77 8.20 -10.26 -1.03
N ALA A 78 7.20 -10.71 -0.26
CA ALA A 78 6.55 -9.89 0.77
C ALA A 78 7.56 -9.33 1.79
N VAL A 79 8.43 -10.19 2.33
CA VAL A 79 9.44 -9.78 3.31
C VAL A 79 10.48 -8.85 2.66
N THR A 80 10.87 -9.09 1.41
CA THR A 80 11.82 -8.22 0.69
C THR A 80 11.25 -6.83 0.45
N VAL A 81 9.97 -6.74 0.04
CA VAL A 81 9.26 -5.47 -0.11
C VAL A 81 9.29 -4.72 1.22
N LEU A 82 8.85 -5.35 2.31
CA LEU A 82 8.81 -4.70 3.61
C LEU A 82 10.19 -4.30 4.14
N HIS A 83 11.23 -5.09 3.84
CA HIS A 83 12.59 -4.74 4.23
C HIS A 83 13.12 -3.51 3.49
N ARG A 84 12.86 -3.41 2.17
CA ARG A 84 13.33 -2.28 1.36
C ARG A 84 12.53 -1.00 1.57
N CYS A 85 11.25 -1.17 1.88
CA CYS A 85 10.30 -0.06 1.88
C CYS A 85 9.93 0.39 3.29
N GLY A 86 10.15 -0.42 4.32
CA GLY A 86 9.60 -0.16 5.66
C GLY A 86 8.14 -0.63 5.76
N ALA A 87 7.40 -0.09 6.73
CA ALA A 87 6.04 -0.58 7.00
C ALA A 87 5.08 -0.29 5.86
N ARG A 88 4.28 -1.29 5.45
CA ARG A 88 3.29 -1.14 4.38
C ARG A 88 1.98 -1.84 4.71
N THR A 89 0.89 -1.36 4.13
CA THR A 89 -0.41 -2.05 4.18
C THR A 89 -0.38 -3.32 3.33
N GLY A 90 -1.33 -4.24 3.53
CA GLY A 90 -1.42 -5.46 2.72
C GLY A 90 -1.55 -5.18 1.22
N ASP A 91 -2.38 -4.20 0.86
CA ASP A 91 -2.58 -3.76 -0.54
C ASP A 91 -1.31 -3.17 -1.15
N GLU A 92 -0.56 -2.37 -0.40
CA GLU A 92 0.70 -1.80 -0.86
C GLU A 92 1.76 -2.87 -1.10
N ILE A 93 1.84 -3.88 -0.22
CA ILE A 93 2.74 -5.01 -0.41
C ILE A 93 2.37 -5.74 -1.70
N ALA A 94 1.07 -5.98 -1.93
CA ALA A 94 0.59 -6.65 -3.14
C ALA A 94 0.96 -5.87 -4.40
N TRP A 95 0.70 -4.56 -4.40
CA TRP A 95 1.02 -3.67 -5.51
C TRP A 95 2.53 -3.63 -5.80
N LEU A 96 3.37 -3.44 -4.78
CA LEU A 96 4.83 -3.42 -4.92
C LEU A 96 5.40 -4.77 -5.36
N ALA A 97 4.74 -5.86 -4.98
CA ALA A 97 5.09 -7.22 -5.38
C ALA A 97 4.64 -7.59 -6.80
N GLY A 98 3.72 -6.81 -7.40
CA GLY A 98 3.04 -7.21 -8.64
C GLY A 98 2.14 -8.45 -8.47
N GLU A 99 1.64 -8.67 -7.26
CA GLU A 99 0.84 -9.85 -6.88
C GLU A 99 -0.63 -9.46 -6.64
N SER A 100 -1.52 -10.46 -6.61
CA SER A 100 -2.91 -10.22 -6.27
C SER A 100 -3.04 -9.77 -4.80
N ALA A 101 -3.92 -8.81 -4.53
CA ALA A 101 -4.19 -8.35 -3.17
C ALA A 101 -4.61 -9.51 -2.27
N THR A 102 -5.50 -10.39 -2.74
CA THR A 102 -5.98 -11.56 -2.00
C THR A 102 -4.86 -12.52 -1.62
N ASP A 103 -3.98 -12.87 -2.57
CA ASP A 103 -2.87 -13.80 -2.28
C ASP A 103 -1.87 -13.18 -1.33
N MET A 104 -1.55 -11.89 -1.50
CA MET A 104 -0.63 -11.22 -0.60
C MET A 104 -1.21 -11.09 0.82
N HIS A 105 -2.51 -10.81 0.97
CA HIS A 105 -3.16 -10.81 2.28
C HIS A 105 -3.06 -12.19 2.96
N ARG A 106 -3.22 -13.29 2.22
CA ARG A 106 -3.02 -14.65 2.74
C ARG A 106 -1.58 -14.87 3.19
N VAL A 107 -0.61 -14.45 2.39
CA VAL A 107 0.83 -14.55 2.70
C VAL A 107 1.18 -13.75 3.95
N VAL A 108 0.75 -12.50 4.03
CA VAL A 108 1.01 -11.61 5.17
C VAL A 108 0.34 -12.13 6.45
N THR A 109 -0.90 -12.61 6.35
CA THR A 109 -1.61 -13.24 7.48
C THR A 109 -0.88 -14.48 7.98
N TRP A 110 -0.39 -15.33 7.06
CA TRP A 110 0.42 -16.48 7.42
C TRP A 110 1.71 -16.05 8.12
N LEU A 111 2.45 -15.11 7.54
CA LEU A 111 3.70 -14.63 8.12
C LEU A 111 3.48 -14.01 9.51
N HIS A 112 2.38 -13.28 9.71
CA HIS A 112 1.99 -12.78 11.03
C HIS A 112 1.68 -13.91 12.02
N ARG A 113 0.90 -14.93 11.62
CA ARG A 113 0.57 -16.09 12.46
C ARG A 113 1.83 -16.82 12.95
N PHE A 114 2.85 -16.91 12.11
CA PHE A 114 4.14 -17.51 12.44
C PHE A 114 5.14 -16.52 13.06
N ARG A 115 4.66 -15.37 13.56
CA ARG A 115 5.44 -14.33 14.26
C ARG A 115 6.59 -13.76 13.42
N CYS A 116 6.49 -13.87 12.09
CA CYS A 116 7.47 -13.30 11.18
C CYS A 116 7.24 -11.79 10.98
N LEU A 117 5.98 -11.36 11.02
CA LEU A 117 5.59 -9.96 10.94
C LEU A 117 4.90 -9.51 12.24
N TYR A 118 4.86 -8.21 12.47
CA TYR A 118 4.04 -7.57 13.50
C TYR A 118 3.24 -6.41 12.90
N HIS A 119 2.13 -6.09 13.55
CA HIS A 119 1.34 -4.90 13.24
C HIS A 119 2.00 -3.64 13.79
N VAL A 120 1.97 -2.59 12.98
CA VAL A 120 2.37 -1.24 13.40
C VAL A 120 1.33 -0.22 12.99
N THR A 121 1.35 0.90 13.71
CA THR A 121 0.67 2.12 13.27
C THR A 121 1.54 2.85 12.26
N ALA A 122 0.97 3.15 11.11
CA ALA A 122 1.56 3.98 10.08
C ALA A 122 0.62 5.13 9.72
N TYR A 123 1.15 6.15 9.06
CA TYR A 123 0.43 7.34 8.65
C TYR A 123 0.46 7.46 7.13
N GLN A 124 -0.64 7.92 6.56
CA GLN A 124 -0.74 8.27 5.15
C GLN A 124 -1.59 9.53 4.94
N PRO A 125 -1.35 10.30 3.86
CA PRO A 125 -2.21 11.44 3.53
C PRO A 125 -3.66 11.02 3.26
N VAL A 126 -4.62 11.76 3.81
CA VAL A 126 -6.05 11.54 3.55
C VAL A 126 -6.34 11.81 2.06
N GLY A 127 -7.15 10.95 1.44
CA GLY A 127 -7.58 11.12 0.04
C GLY A 127 -6.67 10.50 -1.02
N ARG A 128 -5.60 9.78 -0.64
CA ARG A 128 -4.78 8.96 -1.57
C ARG A 128 -5.12 7.47 -1.61
N SER A 129 -6.02 7.00 -0.76
CA SER A 129 -6.62 5.67 -0.89
C SER A 129 -7.71 5.69 -1.96
N ARG A 130 -7.38 5.46 -3.24
CA ARG A 130 -8.26 4.82 -4.25
C ARG A 130 -7.61 4.75 -5.63
N LYS A 131 -6.81 3.70 -5.86
CA LYS A 131 -7.08 2.68 -6.90
C LYS A 131 -5.95 1.64 -6.93
N PRO A 132 -6.24 0.33 -6.82
CA PRO A 132 -5.35 -0.68 -7.40
C PRO A 132 -5.31 -0.49 -8.93
N PRO A 133 -4.16 -0.63 -9.60
CA PRO A 133 -4.03 -0.33 -11.03
C PRO A 133 -4.67 -1.37 -11.97
N ASN A 134 -5.55 -2.24 -11.48
CA ASN A 134 -6.24 -3.26 -12.28
C ASN A 134 -7.75 -3.07 -12.30
N GLU A 135 -8.22 -1.84 -12.54
CA GLU A 135 -9.49 -1.72 -13.25
C GLU A 135 -9.15 -1.87 -14.73
N PRO A 136 -9.53 -2.98 -15.41
CA PRO A 136 -9.47 -3.00 -16.85
C PRO A 136 -10.35 -1.84 -17.30
N THR A 137 -9.75 -0.89 -18.01
CA THR A 137 -10.50 0.12 -18.73
C THR A 137 -11.28 -0.61 -19.82
N ASN A 138 -12.41 -1.22 -19.45
CA ASN A 138 -13.48 -1.48 -20.41
C ASN A 138 -13.99 -0.10 -20.79
N ARG A 139 -13.28 0.52 -21.75
CA ARG A 139 -13.93 1.42 -22.69
C ARG A 139 -14.97 0.55 -23.38
N ILE A 140 -16.18 0.60 -22.86
CA ILE A 140 -17.34 0.47 -23.73
C ILE A 140 -17.17 1.67 -24.67
N GLU A 141 -16.57 1.43 -25.83
CA GLU A 141 -16.79 2.32 -26.95
C GLU A 141 -18.30 2.32 -27.15
N ASP A 142 -18.90 3.49 -26.97
CA ASP A 142 -20.25 3.79 -27.40
C ASP A 142 -20.33 3.54 -28.91
N HIS A 143 -20.48 2.28 -29.30
CA HIS A 143 -20.97 1.95 -30.61
C HIS A 143 -22.47 2.23 -30.59
N PRO A 144 -22.98 3.08 -31.50
CA PRO A 144 -24.41 3.34 -31.59
C PRO A 144 -25.17 2.03 -31.88
N PRO A 145 -26.45 1.93 -31.46
CA PRO A 145 -27.23 0.72 -31.59
C PRO A 145 -27.34 0.27 -33.05
N LEU A 146 -27.17 -1.03 -33.28
CA LEU A 146 -27.50 -1.69 -34.53
C LEU A 146 -28.96 -1.37 -34.87
N GLU A 147 -29.16 -0.61 -35.94
CA GLU A 147 -30.48 -0.42 -36.55
C GLU A 147 -30.97 -1.79 -37.03
N SER A 148 -31.89 -2.35 -36.27
CA SER A 148 -32.76 -3.43 -36.70
C SER A 148 -33.81 -2.85 -37.64
N GLU A 149 -33.53 -2.84 -38.94
CA GLU A 149 -34.57 -2.69 -39.95
C GLU A 149 -35.04 -4.06 -40.44
N ASN A 150 -36.24 -4.36 -40.00
CA ASN A 150 -37.05 -5.50 -40.35
C ASN A 150 -37.99 -5.04 -41.47
N THR A 151 -37.77 -5.46 -42.72
CA THR A 151 -38.78 -5.33 -43.79
C THR A 151 -38.79 -6.57 -44.69
N THR A 152 -39.73 -7.47 -44.34
CA THR A 152 -40.70 -8.20 -45.15
C THR A 152 -40.26 -8.96 -46.43
N PRO A 153 -40.68 -10.23 -46.61
CA PRO A 153 -40.36 -11.04 -47.79
C PRO A 153 -41.28 -10.75 -48.97
N THR A 154 -40.74 -10.78 -50.20
CA THR A 154 -41.52 -10.87 -51.44
C THR A 154 -41.27 -12.22 -52.10
N TRP A 155 -42.34 -13.00 -52.24
CA TRP A 155 -42.40 -14.17 -53.11
C TRP A 155 -42.49 -13.71 -54.57
N GLY A 156 -41.68 -14.31 -55.43
CA GLY A 156 -41.71 -14.22 -56.89
C GLY A 156 -41.07 -15.46 -57.48
#